data_AF-D5G6M7-F1
#
_entry.id   AF-D5G6M7-F1
#
_cell.length_a   1.000
_cell.length_b   1.000
_cell.length_c   1.000
_cell.angle_alpha   90.00
_cell.angle_beta   90.00
_cell.angle_gamma   90.00
#
_symmetry.space_group_name_H-M   'P 1'
#
loop_
_entity.id
_entity.type
_entity.pdbx_description
1 polymer ?
#
loop_
_entity_poly.entity_id
_entity_poly.type
_entity_poly.pdbx_seq_one_letter_code
_entity_poly.pdbx_strand_id
1 'polypeptide(L)'
;MLVLRSSCRAILYSSRVVLGRRYDATLTGAQKGKAPPPNAPNGQMNHSTPPPEESFGKGFYLSIAAVVGTIALYKLEQSISGSDRSPFTRAIEYYSDVQDLWEKRNTRRTVLIERAAADRTLFLNSEPNKTVQVKFPEMLNNFSPRNNEVGWAQSVDLSTLREHYESQRGK
;
A
#
# COMPACT_ATOMS: atom_id res chain seq x y z
N MET A 1 40.84 9.09 -37.25
CA MET A 1 41.01 9.07 -35.78
C MET A 1 39.65 8.82 -35.15
N LEU A 2 39.46 7.62 -34.59
CA LEU A 2 38.25 7.19 -33.89
C LEU A 2 38.37 7.57 -32.41
N VAL A 3 37.39 8.30 -31.86
CA VAL A 3 37.31 8.59 -30.42
C VAL A 3 36.20 7.75 -29.81
N LEU A 4 36.62 6.85 -28.92
CA LEU A 4 35.84 5.85 -28.21
C LEU A 4 35.00 6.55 -27.12
N ARG A 5 33.66 6.45 -27.21
CA ARG A 5 32.74 6.87 -26.15
C ARG A 5 32.78 5.84 -25.01
N SER A 6 33.20 6.27 -23.82
CA SER A 6 33.16 5.48 -22.60
C SER A 6 31.76 5.48 -21.99
N SER A 7 31.20 4.29 -21.79
CA SER A 7 29.91 4.06 -21.14
C SER A 7 30.06 4.09 -19.62
N CYS A 8 29.45 5.07 -18.96
CA CYS A 8 29.34 5.10 -17.50
C CYS A 8 28.22 4.17 -17.01
N ARG A 9 28.60 3.31 -16.07
CA ARG A 9 27.79 2.28 -15.40
C ARG A 9 26.69 2.92 -14.53
N ALA A 10 25.46 2.41 -14.67
CA ALA A 10 24.36 2.70 -13.76
C ALA A 10 24.51 1.86 -12.48
N ILE A 11 24.60 2.52 -11.33
CA ILE A 11 24.57 1.89 -10.00
C ILE A 11 23.11 1.84 -9.55
N LEU A 12 22.55 0.63 -9.48
CA LEU A 12 21.22 0.37 -8.95
C LEU A 12 21.24 0.52 -7.41
N TYR A 13 20.63 1.58 -6.89
CA TYR A 13 20.33 1.71 -5.46
C TYR A 13 18.98 1.05 -5.16
N SER A 14 19.01 -0.04 -4.40
CA SER A 14 17.84 -0.72 -3.88
C SER A 14 17.35 -0.02 -2.60
N SER A 15 16.24 0.71 -2.70
CA SER A 15 15.58 1.33 -1.54
C SER A 15 14.90 0.26 -0.68
N ARG A 16 15.38 0.07 0.55
CA ARG A 16 14.64 -0.67 1.57
C ARG A 16 13.53 0.21 2.14
N VAL A 17 12.28 -0.16 1.85
CA VAL A 17 11.08 0.43 2.45
C VAL A 17 10.94 -0.08 3.88
N VAL A 18 11.12 0.81 4.86
CA VAL A 18 10.80 0.54 6.27
C VAL A 18 9.34 0.94 6.50
N LEU A 19 8.47 -0.05 6.63
CA LEU A 19 7.07 0.11 7.03
C LEU A 19 7.00 0.59 8.48
N GLY A 20 6.51 1.81 8.69
CA GLY A 20 6.20 2.36 10.01
C GLY A 20 5.04 1.62 10.66
N ARG A 21 5.31 0.96 11.80
CA ARG A 21 4.31 0.35 12.68
C ARG A 21 3.51 1.46 13.37
N ARG A 22 2.20 1.50 13.13
CA ARG A 22 1.24 2.29 13.92
C ARG A 22 1.05 1.58 15.27
N TYR A 23 1.23 2.30 16.38
CA TYR A 23 0.88 1.81 17.71
C TYR A 23 -0.49 2.36 18.07
N ASP A 24 -1.49 1.49 18.15
CA ASP A 24 -2.79 1.80 18.76
C ASP A 24 -2.66 1.56 20.27
N ALA A 25 -2.73 2.64 21.05
CA ALA A 25 -2.73 2.57 22.51
C ALA A 25 -4.17 2.46 23.01
N THR A 26 -4.60 1.25 23.37
CA THR A 26 -5.82 1.04 24.15
C THR A 26 -5.49 1.16 25.64
N LEU A 27 -5.99 2.23 26.26
CA LEU A 27 -6.03 2.44 27.70
C LEU A 27 -7.05 1.47 28.33
N THR A 28 -6.58 0.51 29.13
CA THR A 28 -7.42 -0.23 30.07
C THR A 28 -6.80 -0.13 31.46
N GLY A 29 -7.25 0.90 32.20
CA GLY A 29 -7.11 0.95 33.64
C GLY A 29 -8.05 -0.05 34.28
N ALA A 30 -7.51 -1.02 35.00
CA ALA A 30 -8.25 -1.85 35.93
C ALA A 30 -7.53 -1.81 37.28
N GLN A 31 -7.88 -0.80 38.08
CA GLN A 31 -7.60 -0.80 39.50
C GLN A 31 -8.38 -1.93 40.16
N LYS A 32 -7.68 -2.98 40.61
CA LYS A 32 -8.25 -4.02 41.46
C LYS A 32 -7.72 -3.81 42.89
N GLY A 33 -8.44 -3.00 43.65
CA GLY A 33 -8.25 -2.87 45.09
C GLY A 33 -8.60 -4.19 45.77
N LYS A 34 -7.62 -4.76 46.48
CA LYS A 34 -7.81 -5.94 47.33
C LYS A 34 -7.93 -5.43 48.76
N ALA A 35 -9.14 -5.44 49.33
CA ALA A 35 -9.35 -5.13 50.74
C ALA A 35 -8.74 -6.23 51.62
N PRO A 36 -7.95 -5.89 52.67
CA PRO A 36 -7.46 -6.87 53.63
C PRO A 36 -8.55 -7.30 54.63
N PRO A 37 -8.48 -8.53 55.18
CA PRO A 37 -9.49 -9.07 56.09
C PRO A 37 -9.51 -8.33 57.45
N PRO A 38 -10.69 -8.23 58.11
CA PRO A 38 -10.82 -7.59 59.42
C PRO A 38 -10.40 -8.58 60.52
N ASN A 39 -9.17 -8.40 61.02
CA ASN A 39 -8.61 -8.85 62.31
C ASN A 39 -7.16 -9.32 62.12
N ALA A 40 -6.25 -8.36 62.09
CA ALA A 40 -4.84 -8.59 62.39
C ALA A 40 -4.48 -7.81 63.66
N PRO A 41 -3.75 -8.41 64.61
CA PRO A 41 -3.40 -7.76 65.87
C PRO A 41 -2.49 -6.54 65.65
N ASN A 42 -2.84 -5.42 66.30
CA ASN A 42 -2.07 -4.18 66.33
C ASN A 42 -0.75 -4.40 67.10
N GLY A 43 0.28 -4.86 66.39
CA GLY A 43 1.67 -4.76 66.84
C GLY A 43 2.22 -3.38 66.45
N GLN A 44 2.27 -2.45 67.39
CA GLN A 44 3.10 -1.24 67.23
C GLN A 44 4.57 -1.67 67.29
N MET A 45 5.12 -1.99 66.13
CA MET A 45 6.55 -2.20 65.96
C MET A 45 7.12 -0.94 65.31
N ASN A 46 7.78 -0.13 66.13
CA ASN A 46 8.53 1.04 65.68
C ASN A 46 9.75 0.58 64.88
N HIS A 47 9.52 0.14 63.64
CA HIS A 47 10.57 0.04 62.65
C HIS A 47 10.95 1.46 62.23
N SER A 48 12.07 1.98 62.77
CA SER A 48 12.81 3.02 62.07
C SER A 48 13.17 2.45 60.71
N THR A 49 12.33 2.78 59.73
CA THR A 49 12.65 2.54 58.33
C THR A 49 13.85 3.45 58.04
N PRO A 50 14.98 2.94 57.53
CA PRO A 50 16.05 3.82 57.07
C PRO A 50 15.44 4.85 56.12
N PRO A 51 15.87 6.13 56.17
CA PRO A 51 15.31 7.16 55.32
C PRO A 51 15.27 6.63 53.88
N PRO A 52 14.10 6.67 53.19
CA PRO A 52 14.04 6.21 51.82
C PRO A 52 15.11 6.96 51.03
N GLU A 53 15.99 6.24 50.36
CA GLU A 53 16.98 6.89 49.50
C GLU A 53 16.21 7.64 48.39
N GLU A 54 16.12 8.95 48.51
CA GLU A 54 15.37 9.80 47.60
C GLU A 54 16.13 9.86 46.26
N SER A 55 15.79 8.96 45.34
CA SER A 55 16.37 8.97 44.01
C SER A 55 15.99 10.26 43.29
N PHE A 56 16.93 10.88 42.59
CA PHE A 56 16.65 12.04 41.75
C PHE A 56 15.43 11.80 40.84
N GLY A 57 14.50 12.76 40.81
CA GLY A 57 13.28 12.63 40.03
C GLY A 57 13.56 12.48 38.53
N LYS A 58 12.59 11.95 37.78
CA LYS A 58 12.68 11.77 36.32
C LYS A 58 13.13 13.03 35.57
N GLY A 59 12.75 14.22 36.06
CA GLY A 59 13.14 15.51 35.49
C GLY A 59 14.66 15.79 35.57
N PHE A 60 15.36 15.29 36.58
CA PHE A 60 16.82 15.44 36.71
C PHE A 60 17.57 14.63 35.65
N TYR A 61 17.14 13.40 35.39
CA TYR A 61 17.71 12.61 34.30
C TYR A 61 17.38 13.21 32.93
N LEU A 62 16.18 13.78 32.77
CA LEU A 62 15.80 14.48 31.54
C LEU A 62 16.67 15.72 31.31
N SER A 63 16.99 16.51 32.35
CA SER A 63 17.85 17.69 32.21
C SER A 63 19.28 17.30 31.87
N ILE A 64 19.84 16.27 32.51
CA ILE A 64 21.17 15.73 32.14
C ILE A 64 21.16 15.23 30.69
N ALA A 65 20.14 14.47 30.30
CA ALA A 65 20.00 13.98 28.92
C ALA A 65 19.89 15.13 27.91
N ALA A 66 19.19 16.22 28.25
CA ALA A 66 19.09 17.40 27.40
C ALA A 66 20.44 18.13 27.26
N VAL A 67 21.18 18.29 28.36
CA VAL A 67 22.50 18.93 28.34
C VAL A 67 23.50 18.09 27.53
N VAL A 68 23.59 16.80 27.80
CA VAL A 68 24.48 15.90 27.04
C VAL A 68 24.05 15.81 25.58
N GLY A 69 22.75 15.75 25.32
CA GLY A 69 22.18 15.70 23.97
C GLY A 69 22.48 16.94 23.16
N THR A 70 22.35 18.14 23.73
CA THR A 70 22.67 19.41 23.05
C THR A 70 24.16 19.54 22.76
N ILE A 71 25.04 19.14 23.67
CA ILE A 71 26.50 19.12 23.43
C ILE A 71 26.86 18.14 22.30
N ALA A 72 26.27 16.94 22.32
CA ALA A 72 26.48 15.95 21.26
C ALA A 72 26.01 16.47 19.90
N LEU A 73 24.84 17.13 19.87
CA LEU A 73 24.30 17.78 18.68
C LEU A 73 25.28 18.82 18.11
N TYR A 74 25.77 19.70 18.98
CA TYR A 74 26.70 20.77 18.60
C TYR A 74 28.00 20.22 18.03
N LYS A 75 28.55 19.16 18.63
CA LYS A 75 29.76 18.49 18.14
C LYS A 75 29.56 17.80 16.79
N LEU A 76 28.39 17.19 16.58
CA LEU A 76 28.03 16.57 15.31
C LEU A 76 27.88 17.62 14.20
N GLU A 77 27.24 18.75 14.52
CA GLU A 77 27.10 19.87 13.59
C GLU A 77 28.47 20.43 13.18
N GLN A 78 29.37 20.58 14.15
CA GLN A 78 30.71 21.12 13.93
C GLN A 78 31.62 20.17 13.13
N SER A 79 31.47 18.85 13.27
CA SER A 79 32.26 17.88 12.51
C SER A 79 31.84 17.75 11.04
N ILE A 80 30.59 18.12 10.72
CA ILE A 80 30.01 18.01 9.37
C ILE A 80 30.00 19.38 8.64
N SER A 81 30.28 20.48 9.33
CA SER A 81 30.31 21.86 8.81
C SER A 81 31.34 22.15 7.69
N GLY A 82 32.09 21.15 7.21
CA GLY A 82 32.90 21.29 5.99
C GLY A 82 32.09 21.26 4.68
N SER A 83 30.77 21.09 4.76
CA SER A 83 29.84 21.09 3.62
C SER A 83 28.95 22.34 3.69
N ASP A 84 28.62 22.96 2.56
CA ASP A 84 27.82 24.21 2.43
C ASP A 84 26.46 24.20 3.16
N ARG A 85 25.98 23.04 3.62
CA ARG A 85 24.75 22.90 4.42
C ARG A 85 24.97 22.05 5.66
N SER A 86 24.38 22.55 6.74
CA SER A 86 24.10 21.85 8.01
C SER A 86 23.46 20.46 7.77
N PRO A 87 23.91 19.39 8.47
CA PRO A 87 23.27 18.08 8.39
C PRO A 87 21.81 18.10 8.88
N PHE A 88 21.48 18.96 9.84
CA PHE A 88 20.10 19.17 10.29
C PHE A 88 19.23 19.71 9.17
N THR A 89 19.71 20.75 8.46
CA THR A 89 19.01 21.29 7.30
C THR A 89 18.81 20.21 6.23
N ARG A 90 19.83 19.39 5.95
CA ARG A 90 19.72 18.29 4.99
C ARG A 90 18.67 17.24 5.40
N ALA A 91 18.61 16.90 6.68
CA ALA A 91 17.59 15.97 7.18
C ALA A 91 16.19 16.55 7.02
N ILE A 92 16.01 17.83 7.35
CA ILE A 92 14.73 18.53 7.18
C ILE A 92 14.32 18.56 5.71
N GLU A 93 15.23 18.95 4.81
CA GLU A 93 15.01 18.97 3.36
C GLU A 93 14.59 17.60 2.82
N TYR A 94 15.26 16.52 3.28
CA TYR A 94 14.90 15.17 2.88
C TYR A 94 13.47 14.79 3.26
N TYR A 95 13.04 15.12 4.49
CA TYR A 95 11.69 14.81 4.93
C TYR A 95 10.63 15.72 4.30
N SER A 96 10.95 16.99 4.05
CA SER A 96 10.03 17.89 3.33
C SER A 96 9.82 17.43 1.89
N ASP A 97 10.88 17.01 1.18
CA ASP A 97 10.77 16.49 -0.19
C ASP A 97 9.83 15.26 -0.27
N VAL A 98 9.89 14.38 0.73
CA VAL A 98 8.99 13.23 0.81
C VAL A 98 7.55 13.68 1.02
N GLN A 99 7.29 14.66 1.90
CA GLN A 99 5.94 15.18 2.11
C GLN A 99 5.36 15.80 0.83
N ASP A 100 6.14 16.61 0.13
CA ASP A 100 5.76 17.24 -1.14
C ASP A 100 5.38 16.20 -2.21
N LEU A 101 6.12 15.09 -2.29
CA LEU A 101 5.82 14.01 -3.23
C LEU A 101 4.49 13.33 -2.90
N TRP A 102 4.16 13.18 -1.62
CA TRP A 102 2.91 12.57 -1.19
C TRP A 102 1.73 13.52 -1.42
N GLU A 103 1.92 14.81 -1.14
CA GLU A 103 0.94 15.85 -1.43
C GLU A 103 0.64 15.91 -2.94
N LYS A 104 1.66 16.02 -3.78
CA LYS A 104 1.51 16.01 -5.26
C LYS A 104 0.75 14.80 -5.77
N ARG A 105 1.00 13.61 -5.20
CA ARG A 105 0.26 12.38 -5.56
C ARG A 105 -1.19 12.44 -5.12
N ASN A 106 -1.45 12.92 -3.91
CA ASN A 106 -2.80 13.05 -3.37
C ASN A 106 -3.61 14.06 -4.17
N THR A 107 -3.06 15.22 -4.49
CA THR A 107 -3.69 16.24 -5.34
C THR A 107 -4.07 15.65 -6.70
N ARG A 108 -3.16 14.91 -7.35
CA ARG A 108 -3.48 14.24 -8.64
C ARG A 108 -4.63 13.24 -8.51
N ARG A 109 -4.68 12.46 -7.43
CA ARG A 109 -5.79 11.52 -7.20
C ARG A 109 -7.12 12.24 -7.04
N THR A 110 -7.15 13.33 -6.28
CA THR A 110 -8.36 14.15 -6.09
C THR A 110 -8.83 14.72 -7.44
N VAL A 111 -7.94 15.31 -8.22
CA VAL A 111 -8.26 15.84 -9.56
C VAL A 111 -8.79 14.75 -10.50
N LEU A 112 -8.18 13.55 -10.47
CA LEU A 112 -8.65 12.43 -11.30
C LEU A 112 -10.04 11.95 -10.88
N ILE A 113 -10.32 11.89 -9.57
CA ILE A 113 -11.64 11.51 -9.05
C ILE A 113 -12.69 12.57 -9.43
N GLU A 114 -12.36 13.85 -9.31
CA GLU A 114 -13.25 14.95 -9.73
C GLU A 114 -13.55 14.86 -11.23
N ARG A 115 -12.53 14.60 -12.06
CA ARG A 115 -12.71 14.43 -13.50
C ARG A 115 -13.56 13.20 -13.84
N ALA A 116 -13.32 12.08 -13.16
CA ALA A 116 -14.09 10.86 -13.35
C ALA A 116 -15.55 11.03 -12.88
N ALA A 117 -15.79 11.79 -11.81
CA ALA A 117 -17.13 12.12 -11.36
C ALA A 117 -17.87 13.01 -12.38
N ALA A 118 -17.20 14.00 -12.95
CA ALA A 118 -17.75 14.83 -14.01
C ALA A 118 -18.12 13.98 -15.24
N ASP A 119 -17.21 13.11 -15.67
CA ASP A 119 -17.40 12.23 -16.83
C ASP A 119 -18.51 11.19 -16.62
N ARG A 120 -18.66 10.68 -15.38
CA ARG A 120 -19.76 9.77 -15.02
C ARG A 120 -21.13 10.37 -15.32
N THR A 121 -21.32 11.68 -15.13
CA THR A 121 -22.62 12.31 -15.42
C THR A 121 -22.96 12.29 -16.91
N LEU A 122 -21.96 12.34 -17.80
CA LEU A 122 -22.15 12.18 -19.24
C LEU A 122 -22.59 10.75 -19.58
N PHE A 123 -21.90 9.75 -19.03
CA PHE A 123 -22.20 8.35 -19.32
C PHE A 123 -23.53 7.87 -18.73
N LEU A 124 -23.94 8.40 -17.58
CA LEU A 124 -25.23 8.06 -16.99
C LEU A 124 -26.42 8.55 -17.82
N ASN A 125 -26.25 9.65 -18.56
CA ASN A 125 -27.31 10.23 -19.39
C ASN A 125 -27.23 9.80 -20.87
N SER A 126 -26.12 9.21 -21.30
CA SER A 126 -25.99 8.66 -22.66
C SER A 126 -26.66 7.29 -22.78
N GLU A 127 -27.34 7.02 -23.90
CA GLU A 127 -27.83 5.67 -24.19
C GLU A 127 -26.64 4.70 -24.30
N PRO A 128 -26.62 3.60 -23.53
CA PRO A 128 -25.52 2.65 -23.58
C PRO A 128 -25.43 2.04 -24.98
N ASN A 129 -24.21 1.93 -25.51
CA ASN A 129 -23.99 1.27 -26.80
C ASN A 129 -24.47 -0.19 -26.70
N LYS A 130 -25.56 -0.51 -27.40
CA LYS A 130 -26.16 -1.86 -27.43
C LYS A 130 -25.27 -2.87 -28.16
N THR A 131 -24.27 -2.40 -28.90
CA THR A 131 -23.35 -3.23 -29.66
C THR A 131 -22.06 -3.42 -28.88
N VAL A 132 -21.79 -4.66 -28.45
CA VAL A 132 -20.51 -5.05 -27.87
C VAL A 132 -19.48 -5.19 -28.99
N GLN A 133 -18.42 -4.39 -28.97
CA GLN A 133 -17.29 -4.56 -29.90
C GLN A 133 -16.49 -5.79 -29.50
N VAL A 134 -16.69 -6.88 -30.24
CA VAL A 134 -15.88 -8.10 -30.12
C VAL A 134 -14.62 -7.98 -30.98
N LYS A 135 -13.48 -8.44 -30.47
CA LYS A 135 -12.18 -8.37 -31.17
C LYS A 135 -12.14 -9.20 -32.45
N PHE A 136 -12.95 -10.26 -32.50
CA PHE A 136 -13.06 -11.19 -33.62
C PHE A 136 -14.55 -11.44 -33.93
N PRO A 137 -15.22 -10.55 -34.67
CA PRO A 137 -16.63 -10.70 -35.01
C PRO A 137 -16.90 -11.95 -35.84
N GLU A 138 -15.92 -12.45 -36.60
CA GLU A 138 -16.06 -13.67 -37.39
C GLU A 138 -16.31 -14.94 -36.54
N MET A 139 -15.88 -14.98 -35.28
CA MET A 139 -16.09 -16.16 -34.41
C MET A 139 -17.56 -16.41 -34.10
N LEU A 140 -18.41 -15.39 -34.12
CA LEU A 140 -19.84 -15.53 -33.88
C LEU A 140 -20.53 -16.37 -34.96
N ASN A 141 -19.97 -16.41 -36.18
CA ASN A 141 -20.52 -17.16 -37.30
C ASN A 141 -19.87 -18.54 -37.50
N ASN A 142 -18.63 -18.75 -37.03
CA ASN A 142 -17.81 -19.93 -37.37
C ASN A 142 -18.02 -21.19 -36.49
N PHE A 143 -18.75 -21.10 -35.37
CA PHE A 143 -18.89 -22.22 -34.42
C PHE A 143 -20.32 -22.50 -33.97
N SER A 144 -21.32 -21.89 -34.61
CA SER A 144 -22.71 -22.24 -34.33
C SER A 144 -23.04 -23.55 -35.04
N PRO A 145 -23.42 -24.63 -34.33
CA PRO A 145 -23.80 -25.90 -34.95
C PRO A 145 -25.00 -25.78 -35.91
N ARG A 146 -25.67 -24.62 -35.93
CA ARG A 146 -26.88 -24.33 -36.70
C ARG A 146 -26.69 -23.30 -37.81
N ASN A 147 -25.50 -22.68 -37.95
CA ASN A 147 -25.24 -21.63 -38.96
C ASN A 147 -24.28 -22.11 -40.05
N ASN A 148 -24.47 -23.35 -40.52
CA ASN A 148 -23.63 -23.93 -41.56
C ASN A 148 -24.45 -24.15 -42.83
N GLU A 149 -23.79 -24.08 -43.98
CA GLU A 149 -24.38 -24.48 -45.24
C GLU A 149 -24.82 -25.95 -45.22
N VAL A 150 -25.88 -26.27 -45.97
CA VAL A 150 -26.42 -27.63 -46.06
C VAL A 150 -25.33 -28.55 -46.63
N GLY A 151 -24.84 -29.47 -45.81
CA GLY A 151 -23.77 -30.41 -46.18
C GLY A 151 -22.41 -30.20 -45.47
N TRP A 152 -22.26 -29.18 -44.63
CA TRP A 152 -21.01 -28.90 -43.90
C TRP A 152 -20.58 -30.01 -42.92
N ALA A 153 -21.54 -30.65 -42.24
CA ALA A 153 -21.23 -31.78 -41.38
C ALA A 153 -20.91 -33.02 -42.24
N GLN A 154 -19.65 -33.15 -42.65
CA GLN A 154 -19.10 -34.31 -43.37
C GLN A 154 -19.34 -35.65 -42.64
N SER A 155 -19.87 -35.65 -41.42
CA SER A 155 -20.17 -36.83 -40.61
C SER A 155 -21.56 -37.45 -40.85
N VAL A 156 -22.41 -36.86 -41.69
CA VAL A 156 -23.72 -37.45 -42.04
C VAL A 156 -23.63 -37.97 -43.46
N ASP A 157 -23.43 -39.28 -43.62
CA ASP A 157 -23.50 -39.93 -44.92
C ASP A 157 -24.92 -39.89 -45.47
N LEU A 158 -25.12 -39.08 -46.51
CA LEU A 158 -26.41 -38.87 -47.17
C LEU A 158 -26.75 -39.98 -48.19
N SER A 159 -25.90 -41.01 -48.31
CA SER A 159 -26.14 -42.19 -49.16
C SER A 159 -27.49 -42.86 -48.86
N THR A 160 -27.75 -43.12 -47.58
CA THR A 160 -28.99 -43.74 -47.10
C THR A 160 -30.25 -42.95 -47.46
N LEU A 161 -30.21 -41.62 -47.34
CA LEU A 161 -31.31 -40.75 -47.72
C LEU A 161 -31.50 -40.74 -49.24
N ARG A 162 -30.42 -40.72 -50.01
CA ARG A 162 -30.46 -40.81 -51.48
C ARG A 162 -31.14 -42.11 -51.94
N GLU A 163 -30.70 -43.24 -51.41
CA GLU A 163 -31.27 -44.56 -51.71
C GLU A 163 -32.76 -44.63 -51.38
N HIS A 164 -33.17 -44.11 -50.22
CA HIS A 164 -34.58 -44.04 -49.84
C HIS A 164 -35.42 -43.26 -50.86
N TYR A 165 -34.98 -42.07 -51.28
CA TYR A 165 -35.73 -41.26 -52.25
C TYR A 165 -35.70 -41.81 -53.68
N GLU A 166 -34.60 -42.44 -54.11
CA GLU A 166 -34.52 -43.13 -55.40
C GLU A 166 -35.49 -44.32 -55.44
N SER A 167 -35.60 -45.08 -54.35
CA SER A 167 -36.57 -46.18 -54.25
C SER A 167 -38.03 -45.73 -54.30
N GLN A 168 -38.34 -44.54 -53.78
CA GLN A 168 -39.68 -43.95 -53.87
C GLN A 168 -40.00 -43.42 -55.27
N ARG A 169 -39.01 -42.90 -56.01
CA ARG A 169 -39.18 -42.43 -57.40
C ARG A 169 -39.35 -43.55 -58.43
N GLY A 170 -38.87 -44.76 -58.12
CA GLY A 170 -38.96 -45.94 -58.98
C GLY A 170 -40.27 -46.73 -58.86
N LYS A 171 -41.26 -46.20 -58.13
CA LYS A 171 -42.65 -46.69 -58.06
C LYS A 171 -43.58 -45.69 -58.74
#